data_AF-A0A534U6A6-F1
#
_entry.id   AF-A0A534U6A6-F1
#
_cell.length_a   1.000
_cell.length_b   1.000
_cell.length_c   1.000
_cell.angle_alpha   90.00
_cell.angle_beta   90.00
_cell.angle_gamma   90.00
#
_symmetry.space_group_name_H-M   'P 1'
#
loop_
_entity.id
_entity.type
_entity.pdbx_description
1 polymer ?
#
loop_
_entity_poly.entity_id
_entity_poly.type
_entity_poly.pdbx_seq_one_letter_code
_entity_poly.pdbx_strand_id
1 'polypeptide(L)' 'MVVTLDLSSDDVRFLADHLDRYIASLDDELIHSDKREIQHELATELERLRRLRERLAVAR' A
#
# COMPACT_ATOMS: atom_id res chain seq x y z
N MET A 1 -18.13 1.52 12.59
CA MET A 1 -18.28 0.08 12.30
C MET A 1 -16.91 -0.42 11.88
N VAL A 2 -16.23 -1.17 12.76
CA VAL A 2 -14.90 -1.73 12.46
C VAL A 2 -15.12 -3.09 11.83
N VAL A 3 -14.79 -3.23 10.54
CA VAL A 3 -14.81 -4.53 9.85
C VAL A 3 -13.51 -5.24 10.21
N THR A 4 -13.58 -6.21 11.12
CA THR A 4 -12.50 -7.17 11.35
C THR A 4 -12.58 -8.23 10.25
N LEU A 5 -11.74 -8.10 9.23
CA LEU A 5 -11.50 -9.19 8.30
C LEU A 5 -10.66 -10.25 9.02
N ASP A 6 -11.25 -11.42 9.24
CA ASP A 6 -10.52 -12.61 9.66
C ASP A 6 -9.84 -13.18 8.41
N LEU A 7 -8.60 -12.74 8.16
CA LEU A 7 -7.83 -13.12 6.98
C LEU A 7 -7.05 -14.40 7.30
N SER A 8 -7.16 -15.41 6.42
CA SER A 8 -6.27 -16.57 6.49
C SER A 8 -4.82 -16.12 6.29
N SER A 9 -3.86 -16.90 6.78
CA SER A 9 -2.43 -16.63 6.54
C SER A 9 -2.09 -16.51 5.06
N ASP A 10 -2.79 -17.26 4.19
CA ASP A 10 -2.64 -17.14 2.74
C ASP A 10 -3.22 -15.84 2.19
N ASP A 11 -4.35 -15.37 2.73
CA ASP A 11 -4.95 -14.09 2.32
C ASP A 11 -4.08 -12.90 2.75
N VAL A 12 -3.47 -12.97 3.95
CA VAL A 12 -2.51 -11.97 4.42
C VAL A 12 -1.29 -11.93 3.50
N ARG A 13 -0.76 -13.09 3.10
CA ARG A 13 0.38 -13.17 2.17
C ARG A 13 0.02 -12.63 0.79
N PHE A 14 -1.14 -13.00 0.25
CA PHE A 14 -1.61 -12.51 -1.04
C PHE A 14 -1.78 -10.98 -1.02
N LEU A 15 -2.39 -10.45 0.06
CA LEU A 15 -2.61 -9.02 0.22
C LEU A 15 -1.28 -8.27 0.39
N ALA A 16 -0.33 -8.83 1.14
CA ALA A 16 1.02 -8.30 1.27
C ALA A 16 1.74 -8.20 -0.09
N ASP A 17 1.74 -9.28 -0.88
CA ASP A 17 2.36 -9.30 -2.21
C ASP A 17 1.67 -8.35 -3.18
N HIS A 18 0.35 -8.20 -3.08
CA HIS A 18 -0.40 -7.23 -3.86
C HIS A 18 -0.02 -5.79 -3.51
N LEU A 19 0.05 -5.47 -2.22
CA LEU A 19 0.46 -4.15 -1.74
C LEU A 19 1.89 -3.81 -2.16
N ASP A 20 2.82 -4.76 -2.06
CA ASP A 20 4.22 -4.53 -2.44
C ASP A 20 4.34 -4.19 -3.94
N ARG A 21 3.60 -4.90 -4.80
CA ARG A 21 3.55 -4.59 -6.25
C ARG A 21 2.89 -3.24 -6.53
N TYR A 22 1.82 -2.91 -5.82
CA TYR A 22 1.11 -1.66 -6.03
C TYR A 22 1.93 -0.46 -5.58
N ILE A 23 2.61 -0.55 -4.43
CA ILE A 23 3.56 0.46 -3.94
C ILE A 23 4.67 0.68 -4.98
N ALA A 24 5.27 -0.38 -5.52
CA ALA A 24 6.30 -0.25 -6.55
C ALA A 24 5.79 0.48 -7.80
N SER A 25 4.58 0.15 -8.27
CA SER A 25 3.97 0.83 -9.41
C SER A 25 3.73 2.32 -9.15
N LEU A 26 3.30 2.69 -7.95
CA LEU A 26 3.05 4.09 -7.58
C LEU A 26 4.35 4.87 -7.34
N ASP A 27 5.39 4.23 -6.78
CA ASP A 27 6.73 4.81 -6.67
C ASP A 27 7.29 5.12 -8.07
N ASP A 28 7.14 4.19 -9.04
CA ASP A 28 7.49 4.44 -10.43
C ASP A 28 6.69 5.60 -11.02
N GLU A 29 5.37 5.64 -10.82
CA GLU A 29 4.52 6.73 -11.30
C GLU A 29 4.90 8.09 -10.70
N LEU A 30 5.26 8.11 -9.41
CA LEU A 30 5.71 9.32 -8.71
C LEU A 30 7.00 9.87 -9.33
N ILE A 31 7.96 8.99 -9.65
CA ILE A 31 9.24 9.35 -10.29
C ILE A 31 9.00 9.95 -11.68
N HIS A 32 8.02 9.45 -12.42
CA HIS A 32 7.75 9.86 -13.81
C HIS A 32 6.71 10.98 -13.93
N SER A 33 6.11 11.45 -12.83
CA SER A 33 5.11 12.50 -12.86
C SER A 33 5.75 13.89 -12.79
N ASP A 34 5.48 14.73 -13.79
CA ASP A 34 5.95 16.13 -13.82
C ASP A 34 5.01 17.11 -13.09
N LYS A 35 3.85 16.64 -12.64
CA LYS A 35 2.83 17.48 -12.01
C LYS A 35 2.92 17.39 -10.49
N ARG A 36 3.29 18.51 -9.84
CA ARG A 36 3.42 18.61 -8.38
C ARG A 36 2.17 18.16 -7.60
N GLU A 37 0.98 18.44 -8.13
CA GLU A 37 -0.29 18.02 -7.51
C GLU A 37 -0.40 16.48 -7.48
N ILE A 38 -0.14 15.84 -8.63
CA ILE A 38 -0.12 14.38 -8.75
C ILE A 38 0.97 13.77 -7.87
N GLN A 39 2.16 14.37 -7.82
CA GLN A 39 3.23 13.90 -6.93
C GLN A 39 2.82 13.94 -5.46
N HIS A 40 2.08 14.97 -5.03
CA HIS A 40 1.61 15.08 -3.65
C HIS A 40 0.56 14.03 -3.31
N GLU A 41 -0.39 13.79 -4.21
CA GLU A 41 -1.39 12.74 -4.07
C GLU A 41 -0.75 11.35 -4.01
N LEU A 42 0.17 11.06 -4.94
CA LEU A 42 0.92 9.81 -4.99
C LEU A 42 1.76 9.59 -3.72
N ALA A 43 2.46 10.62 -3.24
CA ALA A 43 3.25 10.51 -2.01
C ALA A 43 2.36 10.23 -0.78
N THR A 44 1.19 10.86 -0.70
CA THR A 44 0.22 10.65 0.39
C THR A 44 -0.32 9.23 0.36
N GLU A 45 -0.68 8.73 -0.82
CA GLU A 45 -1.20 7.37 -0.97
C GLU A 45 -0.11 6.31 -0.72
N LEU A 46 1.12 6.54 -1.18
CA LEU A 46 2.27 5.68 -0.89
C LEU A 46 2.51 5.56 0.61
N GLU A 47 2.46 6.67 1.34
CA GLU A 47 2.64 6.64 2.79
C GLU A 47 1.51 5.86 3.49
N ARG A 48 0.27 6.04 3.04
CA ARG A 48 -0.87 5.28 3.55
C ARG A 48 -0.72 3.77 3.31
N LEU A 49 -0.29 3.38 2.11
CA LEU A 49 -0.08 1.98 1.73
C LEU A 49 1.08 1.34 2.49
N ARG A 50 2.19 2.06 2.70
CA ARG A 50 3.32 1.59 3.52
C ARG A 50 2.87 1.33 4.97
N ARG A 51 2.10 2.23 5.57
CA ARG A 51 1.52 2.01 6.91
C ARG A 51 0.57 0.81 6.95
N LEU A 52 -0.23 0.60 5.91
CA LEU A 52 -1.11 -0.58 5.82
C LEU A 52 -0.28 -1.87 5.74
N ARG A 53 0.80 -1.87 4.95
CA ARG A 53 1.71 -3.00 4.80
C ARG A 53 2.44 -3.35 6.10
N GLU A 54 2.88 -2.34 6.84
CA GLU A 54 3.47 -2.51 8.18
C GLU A 54 2.46 -3.12 9.16
N ARG A 55 1.22 -2.64 9.17
CA ARG A 55 0.16 -3.19 10.03
C ARG A 55 -0.15 -4.65 9.69
N LEU A 56 -0.15 -5.01 8.41
CA LEU A 56 -0.31 -6.40 7.97
C LEU A 56 0.88 -7.28 8.39
N ALA A 57 2.09 -6.75 8.42
CA ALA A 57 3.27 -7.47 8.90
C ALA A 57 3.24 -7.73 10.42
N VAL A 58 2.68 -6.80 11.19
CA VAL A 58 2.56 -6.90 12.66
C VAL A 58 1.35 -7.76 13.09
N ALA A 59 0.34 -7.90 12.24
CA ALA A 59 -0.85 -8.72 12.52
C ALA A 59 -0.61 -10.25 12.46
N ARG A 60 0.65 -10.69 12.37
CA ARG A 60 1.07 -12.08 12.23
C ARG A 60 1.51 -12.70 13.56
#